data_AF-A0A7Y4IJM2-F1
#
_entry.id   AF-A0A7Y4IJM2-F1
#
_cell.length_a   1.000
_cell.length_b   1.000
_cell.length_c   1.000
_cell.angle_alpha   90.00
_cell.angle_beta   90.00
_cell.angle_gamma   90.00
#
_symmetry.space_group_name_H-M   'P 1'
#
loop_
_entity.id
_entity.type
_entity.pdbx_description
1 polymer ?
#
loop_
_entity_poly.entity_id
_entity_poly.type
_entity_poly.pdbx_seq_one_letter_code
_entity_poly.pdbx_strand_id
1 'polypeptide(L)'
;MSVGLPTPEKLRQAIEAVGAYVVYLPAYSLDLNPIELWWADLKRQLRKLAPRAVEELARAVRRLRAGTPLTKLTAWFRHCLSFLHLNCSPG
;
A
#
# COMPACT_ATOMS: atom_id res chain seq x y z
N MET A 1 20.30 24.12 0.59
CA MET A 1 19.24 23.94 1.61
C MET A 1 18.86 22.47 1.62
N SER A 2 19.26 21.73 2.66
CA SER A 2 18.77 20.37 2.88
C SER A 2 17.30 20.49 3.27
N VAL A 3 16.37 20.04 2.42
CA VAL A 3 14.99 19.84 2.83
C VAL A 3 15.01 18.59 3.71
N GLY A 4 15.19 18.79 5.01
CA GLY A 4 15.05 17.72 6.00
C GLY A 4 13.64 17.15 5.91
N LEU A 5 13.53 15.82 5.88
CA LEU A 5 12.24 15.14 5.91
C LEU A 5 11.40 15.68 7.08
N PRO A 6 10.09 15.93 6.89
CA PRO A 6 9.23 16.38 7.98
C PRO A 6 9.30 15.39 9.14
N THR A 7 9.40 15.92 10.37
CA THR A 7 9.36 15.07 11.57
C THR A 7 8.06 14.26 11.59
N PRO A 8 8.04 13.05 12.19
CA PRO A 8 6.82 12.24 12.29
C PRO A 8 5.61 13.01 12.83
N GLU A 9 5.86 13.92 13.78
CA GLU A 9 4.85 14.81 14.35
C GLU A 9 4.26 15.79 13.33
N LYS A 10 5.10 16.48 12.55
CA LYS A 10 4.62 17.38 11.49
C LYS A 10 3.86 16.65 10.39
N LEU A 11 4.29 15.43 10.08
CA LEU A 11 3.59 14.59 9.11
C LEU A 11 2.21 14.18 9.63
N ARG A 12 2.11 13.77 10.90
CA ARG A 12 0.83 13.42 11.54
C ARG A 12 -0.13 14.61 11.53
N GLN A 13 0.33 15.78 11.97
CA GLN A 13 -0.48 17.01 11.98
C GLN A 13 -1.00 17.37 10.58
N ALA A 14 -0.15 17.25 9.55
CA ALA A 14 -0.56 17.54 8.17
C ALA A 14 -1.61 16.56 7.64
N ILE A 15 -1.54 15.27 8.02
CA ILE A 15 -2.52 14.24 7.64
C ILE A 15 -3.84 14.44 8.39
N GLU A 16 -3.79 14.72 9.70
CA GLU A 16 -4.98 14.92 10.53
C GLU A 16 -5.71 16.22 10.17
N ALA A 17 -4.99 17.26 9.72
CA ALA A 17 -5.57 18.52 9.25
C ALA A 17 -6.51 18.36 8.04
N VAL A 18 -6.39 17.28 7.26
CA VAL A 18 -7.30 16.97 6.14
C VAL A 18 -8.40 15.96 6.51
N GLY A 19 -8.55 15.63 7.80
CA GLY A 19 -9.55 14.69 8.31
C GLY A 19 -9.19 13.21 8.12
N ALA A 20 -7.93 12.89 7.80
CA ALA A 20 -7.43 11.53 7.69
C ALA A 20 -6.77 11.05 8.99
N TYR A 21 -6.71 9.73 9.20
CA TYR A 21 -6.09 9.12 10.37
C TYR A 21 -4.76 8.46 10.01
N VAL A 22 -3.75 8.63 10.87
CA VAL A 22 -2.48 7.91 10.73
C VAL A 22 -2.57 6.56 11.42
N VAL A 23 -2.46 5.50 10.64
CA VAL A 23 -2.38 4.12 11.13
C VAL A 23 -0.92 3.69 11.14
N TYR A 24 -0.35 3.47 12.32
CA TYR A 24 1.00 2.94 12.46
C TYR A 24 0.98 1.41 12.37
N LEU A 25 1.84 0.87 11.51
CA LEU A 25 2.06 -0.57 11.41
C LEU A 25 3.17 -1.00 12.39
N PRO A 26 3.07 -2.21 12.98
CA PRO A 26 4.16 -2.78 13.77
C PRO A 26 5.48 -2.81 12.99
N ALA A 27 6.61 -2.63 13.66
CA ALA A 27 7.91 -2.76 13.02
C ALA A 27 8.07 -4.16 12.39
N TYR A 28 8.63 -4.22 11.17
CA TYR A 28 8.82 -5.44 10.37
C TYR A 28 7.54 -6.15 9.86
N SER A 29 6.37 -5.52 9.94
CA SER A 29 5.12 -6.12 9.46
C SER A 29 4.83 -5.85 7.98
N LEU A 30 5.75 -6.25 7.09
CA LEU A 30 5.52 -6.18 5.63
C LEU A 30 4.24 -6.93 5.21
N ASP A 31 3.90 -8.00 5.93
CA ASP A 31 2.67 -8.79 5.72
C ASP A 31 1.39 -8.02 6.06
N LEU A 32 1.48 -6.94 6.84
CA LEU A 32 0.34 -6.11 7.26
C LEU A 32 0.16 -4.86 6.39
N ASN A 33 0.95 -4.69 5.33
CA ASN A 33 0.78 -3.59 4.39
C ASN A 33 0.09 -4.07 3.10
N PRO A 34 -1.16 -3.65 2.81
CA PRO A 34 -1.91 -4.09 1.63
C PRO A 34 -1.19 -3.83 0.30
N ILE A 35 -0.27 -2.86 0.24
CA ILE A 35 0.50 -2.57 -0.98
C ILE A 35 1.45 -3.71 -1.34
N GLU A 36 1.94 -4.47 -0.35
CA GLU A 36 2.85 -5.59 -0.57
C GLU A 36 2.12 -6.76 -1.25
N LEU A 37 0.86 -6.99 -0.87
CA LEU A 37 -0.01 -7.97 -1.55
C LEU A 37 -0.27 -7.58 -3.01
N TRP A 38 -0.47 -6.29 -3.27
CA TRP A 38 -0.59 -5.79 -4.64
C TRP A 38 0.70 -5.98 -5.44
N TRP A 39 1.87 -5.66 -4.86
CA TRP A 39 3.17 -5.87 -5.51
C TRP A 39 3.46 -7.35 -5.76
N ALA A 40 3.13 -8.24 -4.83
CA ALA A 40 3.27 -9.69 -5.01
C ALA A 40 2.44 -10.18 -6.20
N ASP A 41 1.18 -9.74 -6.29
CA ASP A 41 0.30 -10.10 -7.40
C ASP A 41 0.75 -9.50 -8.73
N LEU A 42 1.17 -8.23 -8.75
CA LEU A 42 1.72 -7.58 -9.94
C LEU A 42 2.95 -8.34 -10.45
N LYS A 43 3.92 -8.63 -9.57
CA LYS A 43 5.13 -9.40 -9.92
C LYS A 43 4.77 -10.77 -10.46
N ARG A 44 3.80 -11.47 -9.86
CA ARG A 44 3.31 -12.76 -10.34
C ARG A 44 2.76 -12.67 -11.77
N GLN A 45 1.98 -11.64 -12.07
CA GLN A 45 1.41 -11.43 -13.40
C GLN A 45 2.47 -11.03 -14.43
N LEU A 46 3.39 -10.14 -14.06
CA LEU A 46 4.50 -9.73 -14.92
C LEU A 46 5.44 -10.89 -15.26
N ARG A 47 5.71 -11.81 -14.32
CA ARG A 47 6.48 -13.04 -14.60
C ARG A 47 5.82 -13.92 -15.65
N LYS A 48 4.48 -13.96 -15.70
CA LYS A 48 3.74 -14.68 -16.75
C LYS A 48 3.80 -13.99 -18.11
N LEU A 49 3.76 -12.66 -18.12
CA LEU A 49 3.83 -11.86 -19.34
C LEU A 49 5.24 -11.77 -19.92
N ALA A 50 6.27 -11.91 -19.08
CA ALA A 50 7.69 -11.91 -19.43
C ALA A 50 8.13 -10.77 -20.39
N PRO A 51 7.78 -9.49 -20.10
CA PRO A 51 8.15 -8.37 -20.97
C PRO A 51 9.68 -8.26 -21.12
N ARG A 52 10.13 -7.94 -22.33
CA ARG A 52 11.58 -7.86 -22.65
C ARG A 52 12.06 -6.45 -22.95
N ALA A 53 11.14 -5.49 -23.03
CA ALA A 53 11.44 -4.07 -23.16
C ALA A 53 10.82 -3.24 -22.02
N VAL A 54 11.41 -2.09 -21.72
CA VAL A 54 10.93 -1.18 -20.65
C VAL A 54 9.54 -0.65 -21.00
N GLU A 55 9.28 -0.39 -22.27
CA GLU A 55 8.00 0.11 -22.78
C GLU A 55 6.90 -0.95 -22.65
N GLU A 56 7.24 -2.22 -22.85
CA GLU A 56 6.34 -3.35 -22.63
C GLU A 56 6.02 -3.51 -21.14
N LEU A 57 7.04 -3.45 -20.28
CA LEU A 57 6.87 -3.48 -18.83
C LEU A 57 5.96 -2.34 -18.36
N ALA A 58 6.22 -1.11 -18.82
CA ALA A 58 5.43 0.06 -18.45
C ALA A 58 3.97 -0.03 -18.93
N ARG A 59 3.73 -0.59 -20.11
CA ARG A 59 2.36 -0.87 -20.61
C ARG A 59 1.68 -1.96 -19.79
N ALA A 60 2.38 -3.04 -19.49
CA ALA A 60 1.87 -4.13 -18.68
C ALA A 60 1.49 -3.65 -17.27
N VAL A 61 2.35 -2.89 -16.59
CA VAL A 61 2.05 -2.32 -15.25
C VAL A 61 0.81 -1.43 -15.30
N ARG A 62 0.69 -0.53 -16.29
CA ARG A 62 -0.49 0.32 -16.45
C ARG A 62 -1.78 -0.50 -16.63
N ARG A 63 -1.74 -1.50 -17.50
CA ARG A 63 -2.88 -2.41 -17.74
C ARG A 63 -3.27 -3.20 -16.49
N LEU A 64 -2.29 -3.78 -15.80
CA LEU A 64 -2.52 -4.61 -14.61
C LEU A 64 -3.05 -3.78 -13.44
N ARG A 65 -2.52 -2.56 -13.25
CA ARG A 65 -3.04 -1.61 -12.27
C ARG A 65 -4.50 -1.26 -12.55
N ALA A 66 -4.84 -0.89 -13.79
CA ALA A 66 -6.21 -0.54 -14.18
C ALA A 66 -7.18 -1.74 -14.09
N GLY A 67 -6.68 -2.95 -14.34
CA GLY A 67 -7.47 -4.18 -14.30
C GLY A 67 -7.56 -4.84 -12.92
N THR A 68 -7.03 -4.24 -11.86
CA THR A 68 -7.10 -4.82 -10.51
C THR A 68 -8.54 -4.72 -9.96
N PRO A 69 -9.25 -5.84 -9.71
CA PRO A 69 -10.63 -5.77 -9.25
C PRO A 69 -10.76 -5.20 -7.82
N LEU A 70 -11.79 -4.38 -7.58
CA LEU A 70 -12.09 -3.81 -6.25
C LEU A 70 -12.35 -4.90 -5.20
N THR A 71 -12.93 -6.03 -5.59
CA THR A 71 -13.15 -7.18 -4.70
C THR A 71 -11.84 -7.73 -4.14
N LYS A 72 -10.80 -7.76 -4.98
CA LYS A 72 -9.47 -8.24 -4.60
C LYS A 72 -8.76 -7.25 -3.68
N LEU A 73 -8.84 -5.96 -3.99
CA LEU A 73 -8.35 -4.89 -3.11
C LEU A 73 -9.02 -4.98 -1.74
N THR A 74 -10.35 -5.08 -1.71
CA THR A 74 -11.12 -5.22 -0.45
C THR A 74 -10.69 -6.43 0.37
N ALA A 75 -10.43 -7.57 -0.29
CA ALA A 75 -9.95 -8.77 0.40
C ALA A 75 -8.55 -8.59 1.02
N TRP A 76 -7.63 -7.92 0.33
CA TRP A 76 -6.29 -7.60 0.87
C TRP A 76 -6.35 -6.63 2.04
N PHE A 77 -7.14 -5.56 1.93
CA PHE A 77 -7.37 -4.65 3.04
C PHE A 77 -7.97 -5.37 4.24
N ARG A 78 -8.97 -6.24 4.03
CA ARG A 78 -9.54 -7.05 5.12
C ARG A 78 -8.50 -7.96 5.78
N HIS A 79 -7.63 -8.59 4.99
CA HIS A 79 -6.57 -9.46 5.49
C HIS A 79 -5.54 -8.71 6.35
N CYS A 80 -5.10 -7.52 5.91
CA CYS A 80 -4.10 -6.75 6.65
C CYS A 80 -4.70 -6.02 7.86
N LEU A 81 -5.89 -5.45 7.71
CA LEU A 81 -6.52 -4.63 8.75
C LEU A 81 -7.29 -5.45 9.79
N SER A 82 -7.45 -6.77 9.62
CA SER A 82 -8.02 -7.63 10.67
C SER A 82 -7.23 -7.54 11.98
N PHE A 83 -5.93 -7.21 11.91
CA PHE A 83 -5.07 -6.98 13.07
C PHE A 83 -5.34 -5.66 13.81
N LEU A 84 -5.96 -4.67 13.15
CA LEU A 84 -6.19 -3.35 13.77
C LEU A 84 -7.39 -3.30 14.71
N HIS A 85 -8.27 -4.31 14.68
CA HIS A 85 -9.39 -4.43 15.63
C HIS A 85 -8.96 -4.63 17.10
N LEU A 86 -7.66 -4.76 17.39
CA LEU A 86 -7.13 -4.87 18.76
C LEU A 86 -6.58 -3.55 19.34
N ASN A 87 -6.52 -2.46 18.57
CA ASN A 87 -5.94 -1.17 19.03
C ASN A 87 -6.96 -0.04 19.21
N CYS A 88 -8.26 -0.30 19.03
CA CYS A 88 -9.29 0.66 19.43
C CYS A 88 -9.73 0.35 20.88
N SER A 89 -8.95 0.81 21.85
CA SER A 89 -9.54 1.11 23.17
C SER A 89 -10.41 2.35 23.00
N PRO A 90 -11.70 2.31 23.36
CA PRO A 90 -12.47 3.52 23.50
C PRO A 90 -11.92 4.28 24.71
N GLY A 91 -11.29 5.42 24.45
CA GLY A 91 -11.13 6.46 25.46
C GLY A 91 -12.45 7.20 25.65
#